data_AF-K1TX01-F1
#
_entry.id   AF-K1TX01-F1
#
_cell.length_a   1.000
_cell.length_b   1.000
_cell.length_c   1.000
_cell.angle_alpha   90.00
_cell.angle_beta   90.00
_cell.angle_gamma   90.00
#
_symmetry.space_group_name_H-M   'P 1'
#
loop_
_entity.id
_entity.type
_entity.pdbx_description
1 polymer ?
#
loop_
_entity_poly.entity_id
_entity_poly.type
_entity_poly.pdbx_seq_one_letter_code
_entity_poly.pdbx_strand_id
1 'polypeptide(L)'
;AIVKSKADSRGLELPNNIVEFIAEQVKYNVRQLEGAVNKINALTRLAGKEPSIEIARDAIKEVLNFNQPISVTINNIINNVGNTFGISPENIMSDKRDKNIKDARQVSMYIIREITGMKLVDIGNVFNGKTHSTVNHSIEVIEDRMNENPVFKKTVEDIIKNMQEF
;
A
#
# COMPACT_ATOMS: atom_id res chain seq x y z
N ALA A 1 -4.35 -17.06 -22.55
CA ALA A 1 -4.29 -15.99 -21.53
C ALA A 1 -2.85 -15.50 -21.36
N ILE A 2 -2.63 -14.21 -21.08
CA ILE A 2 -1.28 -13.62 -20.92
C ILE A 2 -0.45 -14.34 -19.84
N VAL A 3 -1.09 -14.79 -18.75
CA VAL A 3 -0.47 -15.59 -17.68
C VAL A 3 0.24 -16.83 -18.22
N LYS A 4 -0.45 -17.63 -19.06
CA LYS A 4 0.08 -18.89 -19.59
C LYS A 4 1.31 -18.66 -20.46
N SER A 5 1.22 -17.71 -21.40
CA SER A 5 2.36 -17.32 -22.24
C SER A 5 3.58 -16.85 -21.44
N LYS A 6 3.37 -16.15 -20.32
CA LYS A 6 4.45 -15.69 -19.43
C LYS A 6 5.05 -16.81 -18.58
N ALA A 7 4.26 -17.83 -18.22
CA ALA A 7 4.73 -19.01 -17.49
C ALA A 7 5.56 -19.91 -18.42
N ASP A 8 5.07 -20.15 -19.63
CA ASP A 8 5.74 -20.94 -20.66
C ASP A 8 7.11 -20.34 -21.00
N SER A 9 7.21 -19.01 -21.14
CA SER A 9 8.48 -18.32 -21.41
C SER A 9 9.53 -18.47 -20.30
N ARG A 10 9.16 -19.03 -19.15
CA ARG A 10 10.03 -19.24 -17.98
C ARG A 10 10.20 -20.72 -17.63
N GLY A 11 9.68 -21.63 -18.47
CA GLY A 11 9.69 -23.06 -18.22
C GLY A 11 8.92 -23.44 -16.95
N LEU A 12 7.85 -22.69 -16.63
CA LEU A 12 6.95 -22.98 -15.53
C LEU A 12 5.65 -23.54 -16.10
N GLU A 13 5.40 -24.83 -15.89
CA GLU A 13 4.11 -25.42 -16.25
C GLU A 13 3.08 -25.08 -15.17
N LEU A 14 2.04 -24.35 -15.55
CA LEU A 14 0.93 -24.00 -14.66
C LEU A 14 -0.34 -24.77 -15.03
N PRO A 15 -0.92 -25.54 -14.10
CA PRO A 15 -2.28 -26.04 -14.18
C PRO A 15 -3.29 -24.93 -14.53
N ASN A 16 -4.28 -25.23 -15.36
CA ASN A 16 -5.25 -24.23 -15.84
C ASN A 16 -6.01 -23.54 -14.70
N ASN A 17 -6.35 -24.25 -13.62
CA ASN A 17 -6.99 -23.67 -12.44
C ASN A 17 -6.12 -22.59 -11.76
N ILE A 18 -4.79 -22.74 -11.78
CA ILE A 18 -3.85 -21.73 -11.27
C ILE A 18 -3.76 -20.56 -12.23
N VAL A 19 -3.74 -20.81 -13.55
CA VAL A 19 -3.76 -19.76 -14.58
C VAL A 19 -5.01 -18.89 -14.46
N GLU A 20 -6.18 -19.52 -14.30
CA GLU A 20 -7.46 -18.84 -14.10
C GLU A 20 -7.47 -18.05 -12.79
N PHE A 21 -7.02 -18.66 -11.69
CA PHE A 21 -6.90 -17.97 -10.41
C PHE A 21 -6.01 -16.71 -10.49
N ILE A 22 -4.82 -16.80 -11.11
CA ILE A 22 -3.94 -15.63 -11.30
C ILE A 22 -4.64 -14.57 -12.16
N ALA A 23 -5.32 -14.98 -13.23
CA ALA A 23 -6.00 -14.05 -14.13
C ALA A 23 -7.20 -13.34 -13.46
N GLU A 24 -7.90 -14.00 -12.54
CA GLU A 24 -8.97 -13.40 -11.75
C GLU A 24 -8.46 -12.39 -10.72
N GLN A 25 -7.31 -12.68 -10.09
CA GLN A 25 -6.74 -11.81 -9.06
C GLN A 25 -5.93 -10.64 -9.63
N VAL A 26 -5.34 -10.79 -10.83
CA VAL A 26 -4.47 -9.79 -11.45
C VAL A 26 -4.98 -9.43 -12.85
N LYS A 27 -6.06 -8.64 -12.90
CA LYS A 27 -6.80 -8.37 -14.15
C LYS A 27 -6.17 -7.30 -15.07
N TYR A 28 -5.46 -6.30 -14.52
CA TYR A 28 -5.14 -5.08 -15.29
C TYR A 28 -3.67 -4.62 -15.23
N ASN A 29 -2.79 -5.32 -14.50
CA ASN A 29 -1.41 -4.90 -14.32
C ASN A 29 -0.44 -6.00 -14.78
N VAL A 30 0.06 -5.84 -16.00
CA VAL A 30 0.97 -6.80 -16.64
C VAL A 30 2.26 -6.99 -15.83
N ARG A 31 2.73 -5.96 -15.11
CA ARG A 31 3.92 -6.06 -14.25
C ARG A 31 3.64 -6.91 -13.00
N GLN A 32 2.47 -6.75 -12.36
CA GLN A 32 2.07 -7.61 -11.25
C GLN A 32 1.91 -9.06 -11.72
N LEU A 33 1.30 -9.27 -12.88
CA LEU A 33 1.16 -10.61 -13.44
C LEU A 33 2.54 -11.25 -13.68
N GLU A 34 3.49 -10.48 -14.19
CA GLU A 34 4.86 -10.93 -14.40
C GLU A 34 5.62 -11.19 -13.08
N GLY A 35 5.42 -10.34 -12.06
CA GLY A 35 5.96 -10.54 -10.73
C GLY A 35 5.42 -11.80 -10.05
N ALA A 36 4.11 -12.03 -10.15
CA ALA A 36 3.44 -13.22 -9.60
C ALA A 36 3.98 -14.49 -10.26
N VAL A 37 4.01 -14.54 -11.60
CA VAL A 37 4.56 -15.70 -12.33
C VAL A 37 6.03 -15.94 -11.97
N ASN A 38 6.84 -14.87 -11.86
CA ASN A 38 8.25 -15.00 -11.51
C ASN A 38 8.45 -15.55 -10.09
N LYS A 39 7.65 -15.07 -9.13
CA LYS A 39 7.70 -15.52 -7.75
C LYS A 39 7.23 -16.97 -7.61
N ILE A 40 6.14 -17.35 -8.29
CA ILE A 40 5.67 -18.74 -8.31
C ILE A 40 6.78 -19.65 -8.85
N ASN A 41 7.44 -19.27 -9.95
CA ASN A 41 8.56 -20.05 -10.51
C ASN A 41 9.69 -20.20 -9.48
N ALA A 42 10.07 -19.11 -8.80
CA ALA A 42 11.11 -19.14 -7.78
C ALA A 42 10.74 -20.04 -6.59
N LEU A 43 9.53 -19.94 -6.05
CA LEU A 43 9.05 -20.75 -4.93
C LEU A 43 8.98 -22.24 -5.29
N THR A 44 8.46 -22.54 -6.47
CA THR A 44 8.37 -23.91 -7.03
C THR A 44 9.76 -24.54 -7.13
N ARG A 45 10.74 -23.80 -7.69
CA ARG A 45 12.13 -24.26 -7.84
C ARG A 45 12.87 -24.40 -6.51
N LEU A 46 12.71 -23.45 -5.60
CA LEU A 46 13.38 -23.47 -4.30
C LEU A 46 12.83 -24.58 -3.39
N ALA A 47 11.51 -24.80 -3.40
CA ALA A 47 10.88 -25.84 -2.61
C ALA A 47 10.96 -27.24 -3.25
N GLY A 48 11.30 -27.33 -4.54
CA GLY A 48 11.25 -28.58 -5.30
C GLY A 48 9.83 -29.17 -5.36
N LYS A 49 8.81 -28.31 -5.34
CA LYS A 49 7.39 -28.69 -5.30
C LYS A 49 6.70 -28.20 -6.56
N GLU A 50 5.71 -28.94 -7.02
CA GLU A 50 4.83 -28.51 -8.11
C GLU A 50 4.03 -27.23 -7.76
N PRO A 51 3.70 -26.39 -8.75
CA PRO A 51 2.87 -25.21 -8.53
C PRO A 51 1.50 -25.59 -7.96
N SER A 52 1.08 -24.90 -6.91
CA SER A 52 -0.23 -25.09 -6.27
C SER A 52 -0.97 -23.76 -6.14
N ILE A 53 -2.29 -23.82 -5.93
CA ILE A 53 -3.11 -22.63 -5.64
C ILE A 53 -2.61 -21.90 -4.39
N GLU A 54 -2.07 -22.61 -3.41
CA GLU A 54 -1.50 -22.03 -2.20
C GLU A 54 -0.25 -21.20 -2.51
N ILE A 55 0.70 -21.77 -3.27
CA ILE A 55 1.90 -21.05 -3.72
C ILE A 55 1.52 -19.83 -4.57
N ALA A 56 0.52 -19.98 -5.46
CA ALA A 56 0.04 -18.88 -6.27
C ALA A 56 -0.59 -17.78 -5.41
N ARG A 57 -1.38 -18.14 -4.39
CA ARG A 57 -2.02 -17.18 -3.48
C ARG A 57 -0.98 -16.38 -2.69
N ASP A 58 0.05 -17.05 -2.16
CA ASP A 58 1.09 -16.37 -1.39
C ASP A 58 1.93 -15.45 -2.28
N ALA A 59 2.30 -15.91 -3.47
CA ALA A 59 3.01 -15.10 -4.46
C ALA A 59 2.19 -13.86 -4.89
N ILE A 60 0.88 -14.03 -5.11
CA ILE A 60 -0.02 -12.94 -5.48
C ILE A 60 -0.18 -11.94 -4.33
N LYS A 61 -0.39 -12.39 -3.09
CA LYS A 61 -0.51 -11.50 -1.92
C LYS A 61 0.70 -10.57 -1.80
N GLU A 62 1.90 -11.12 -1.91
CA GLU A 62 3.13 -10.32 -1.86
C GLU A 62 3.18 -9.34 -3.05
N VAL A 63 2.85 -9.79 -4.25
CA VAL A 63 2.94 -8.94 -5.45
C VAL A 63 1.86 -7.84 -5.51
N LEU A 64 0.68 -8.09 -4.94
CA LEU A 64 -0.39 -7.10 -4.78
C LEU A 64 -0.01 -6.08 -3.71
N ASN A 65 0.56 -6.53 -2.58
CA ASN A 65 0.99 -5.65 -1.50
C ASN A 65 2.18 -4.75 -1.88
N PHE A 66 2.95 -5.07 -2.93
CA PHE A 66 4.23 -4.40 -3.24
C PHE A 66 4.28 -3.55 -4.53
N ASN A 67 3.19 -3.33 -5.28
CA ASN A 67 3.32 -2.76 -6.65
C ASN A 67 2.43 -1.58 -7.05
N GLN A 68 1.67 -0.95 -6.14
CA GLN A 68 1.20 0.41 -6.44
C GLN A 68 2.41 1.36 -6.38
N PRO A 69 2.60 2.25 -7.37
CA PRO A 69 3.61 3.29 -7.25
C PRO A 69 3.41 4.03 -5.94
N ILE A 70 4.50 4.32 -5.22
CA ILE A 70 4.43 4.97 -3.90
C ILE A 70 3.60 6.27 -3.95
N SER A 71 3.65 6.98 -5.07
CA SER A 71 2.85 8.17 -5.34
C SER A 71 1.34 7.90 -5.41
N VAL A 72 0.92 6.76 -5.97
CA VAL A 72 -0.48 6.33 -5.99
C VAL A 72 -0.94 5.98 -4.58
N THR A 73 -0.13 5.23 -3.83
CA THR A 73 -0.41 4.91 -2.43
C THR A 73 -0.57 6.17 -1.59
N ILE A 74 0.35 7.14 -1.71
CA ILE A 74 0.27 8.44 -1.03
C ILE A 74 -1.02 9.19 -1.38
N ASN A 75 -1.36 9.29 -2.67
CA ASN A 75 -2.57 9.98 -3.11
C ASN A 75 -3.84 9.31 -2.54
N ASN A 76 -3.89 7.98 -2.53
CA ASN A 76 -5.00 7.24 -1.95
C ASN A 76 -5.13 7.50 -0.45
N ILE A 77 -4.01 7.55 0.28
CA ILE A 77 -4.00 7.89 1.72
C ILE A 77 -4.57 9.29 1.93
N ILE A 78 -4.06 10.29 1.20
CA ILE A 78 -4.50 11.69 1.34
C ILE A 78 -6.00 11.81 1.04
N ASN A 79 -6.49 11.13 -0.01
CA ASN A 79 -7.92 11.12 -0.36
C ASN A 79 -8.77 10.48 0.74
N ASN A 80 -8.34 9.33 1.29
CA ASN A 80 -9.10 8.62 2.34
C ASN A 80 -9.16 9.43 3.64
N VAL A 81 -8.02 10.01 4.05
CA VAL A 81 -7.96 10.94 5.18
C VAL A 81 -8.83 12.16 4.91
N GLY A 82 -8.76 12.75 3.71
CA GLY A 82 -9.59 13.89 3.34
C GLY A 82 -11.09 13.62 3.46
N ASN A 83 -11.54 12.47 2.95
CA ASN A 83 -12.93 12.03 3.07
C ASN A 83 -13.36 11.85 4.52
N THR A 84 -12.49 11.27 5.36
CA THR A 84 -12.79 11.01 6.78
C THR A 84 -12.90 12.31 7.60
N PHE A 85 -12.04 13.28 7.31
CA PHE A 85 -11.97 14.55 8.05
C PHE A 85 -12.79 15.68 7.41
N GLY A 86 -13.39 15.44 6.23
CA GLY A 86 -14.10 16.48 5.46
C GLY A 86 -13.17 17.59 4.95
N ILE A 87 -11.90 17.26 4.69
CA ILE A 87 -10.87 18.20 4.21
C ILE A 87 -10.44 17.80 2.80
N SER A 88 -10.38 18.76 1.87
CA SER A 88 -9.93 18.45 0.51
C SER A 88 -8.44 18.07 0.48
N PRO A 89 -8.01 17.19 -0.45
CA PRO A 89 -6.60 16.82 -0.63
C PRO A 89 -5.67 18.03 -0.78
N GLU A 90 -6.11 19.06 -1.49
CA GLU A 90 -5.34 20.29 -1.71
C GLU A 90 -5.12 21.05 -0.39
N ASN A 91 -6.13 21.07 0.49
CA ASN A 91 -5.98 21.69 1.80
C ASN A 91 -5.02 20.88 2.69
N ILE A 92 -5.10 19.56 2.68
CA ILE A 92 -4.15 18.68 3.40
C ILE A 92 -2.71 18.97 2.93
N MET A 93 -2.51 19.10 1.62
CA MET A 93 -1.21 19.39 1.01
C MET A 93 -0.76 20.85 1.11
N SER A 94 -1.64 21.78 1.52
CA SER A 94 -1.31 23.20 1.66
C SER A 94 -0.49 23.50 2.92
N ASP A 95 -0.02 24.74 3.08
CA ASP A 95 0.60 25.24 4.33
C ASP A 95 -0.37 25.97 5.26
N LYS A 96 -1.68 25.82 5.03
CA LYS A 96 -2.70 26.38 5.93
C LYS A 96 -2.56 25.80 7.34
N ARG A 97 -2.78 26.67 8.32
CA ARG A 97 -2.55 26.41 9.76
C ARG A 97 -3.81 26.12 10.55
N ASP A 98 -4.98 26.12 9.89
CA ASP A 98 -6.25 25.73 10.50
C ASP A 98 -6.12 24.37 11.20
N LYS A 99 -6.62 24.28 12.43
CA LYS A 99 -6.45 23.10 13.29
C LYS A 99 -6.88 21.81 12.58
N ASN A 100 -8.06 21.81 11.95
CA ASN A 100 -8.59 20.61 11.28
C ASN A 100 -7.73 20.20 10.06
N ILE A 101 -7.18 21.17 9.32
CA ILE A 101 -6.27 20.89 8.19
C ILE A 101 -4.95 20.33 8.73
N LYS A 102 -4.40 20.92 9.79
CA LYS A 102 -3.19 20.43 10.45
C LYS A 102 -3.38 19.00 10.93
N ASP A 103 -4.47 18.71 11.65
CA ASP A 103 -4.78 17.38 12.17
C ASP A 103 -4.85 16.34 11.03
N ALA A 104 -5.59 16.62 9.95
CA ALA A 104 -5.67 15.73 8.79
C ALA A 104 -4.30 15.51 8.13
N ARG A 105 -3.46 16.54 8.06
CA ARG A 105 -2.09 16.44 7.53
C ARG A 105 -1.20 15.57 8.41
N GLN A 106 -1.27 15.72 9.73
CA GLN A 106 -0.49 14.91 10.68
C GLN A 106 -0.90 13.43 10.61
N VAL A 107 -2.21 13.15 10.53
CA VAL A 107 -2.73 11.79 10.31
C VAL A 107 -2.21 11.21 8.98
N SER A 108 -2.21 12.01 7.91
CA SER A 108 -1.69 11.57 6.61
C SER A 108 -0.19 11.21 6.69
N MET A 109 0.62 12.01 7.39
CA MET A 109 2.06 11.72 7.58
C MET A 109 2.27 10.42 8.37
N TYR A 110 1.52 10.22 9.45
CA TYR A 110 1.56 9.00 10.24
C TYR A 110 1.23 7.77 9.39
N ILE A 111 0.10 7.79 8.67
CA ILE A 111 -0.34 6.65 7.86
C ILE A 111 0.63 6.36 6.71
N ILE A 112 1.19 7.39 6.06
CA ILE A 112 2.23 7.18 5.04
C ILE A 112 3.44 6.46 5.64
N ARG A 113 3.90 6.87 6.83
CA ARG A 113 5.02 6.21 7.50
C ARG A 113 4.72 4.74 7.79
N GLU A 114 3.55 4.46 8.36
CA GLU A 114 3.13 3.10 8.73
C GLU A 114 2.96 2.17 7.53
N ILE A 115 2.31 2.64 6.46
CA ILE A 115 2.00 1.81 5.29
C ILE A 115 3.21 1.64 4.38
N THR A 116 4.01 2.68 4.18
CA THR A 116 5.05 2.69 3.13
C THR A 116 6.47 2.50 3.67
N GLY A 117 6.71 2.74 4.97
CA GLY A 117 8.04 2.74 5.57
C GLY A 117 8.96 3.86 5.07
N MET A 118 8.44 4.84 4.31
CA MET A 118 9.20 5.97 3.75
C MET A 118 9.95 6.74 4.83
N LYS A 119 11.17 7.20 4.52
CA LYS A 119 11.98 8.00 5.44
C LYS A 119 11.29 9.34 5.72
N LEU A 120 11.50 9.90 6.91
CA LEU A 120 10.84 11.15 7.33
C LEU A 120 11.16 12.33 6.41
N VAL A 121 12.37 12.38 5.83
CA VAL A 121 12.76 13.41 4.84
C VAL A 121 11.92 13.28 3.57
N ASP A 122 11.68 12.06 3.10
CA ASP A 122 10.89 11.82 1.89
C ASP A 122 9.41 12.16 2.11
N ILE A 123 8.87 11.84 3.29
CA ILE A 123 7.52 12.28 3.71
C ILE A 123 7.48 13.81 3.76
N GLY A 124 8.50 14.46 4.31
CA GLY A 124 8.62 15.91 4.34
C GLY A 124 8.55 16.55 2.95
N ASN A 125 9.22 15.94 1.96
CA ASN A 125 9.19 16.38 0.56
C ASN A 125 7.80 16.28 -0.07
N VAL A 126 7.00 15.26 0.29
CA VAL A 126 5.60 15.15 -0.13
C VAL A 126 4.80 16.37 0.35
N PHE A 127 5.00 16.79 1.60
CA PHE A 127 4.24 17.91 2.20
C PHE A 127 4.97 19.26 2.11
N ASN A 128 5.31 19.69 0.90
CA ASN A 128 5.96 20.99 0.58
C ASN A 128 7.33 21.20 1.26
N GLY A 129 8.15 20.16 1.36
CA GLY A 129 9.51 20.28 1.89
C GLY A 129 9.56 20.51 3.41
N LYS A 130 8.60 19.97 4.16
CA LYS A 130 8.65 20.00 5.63
C LYS A 130 9.88 19.28 6.15
N THR A 131 10.46 19.80 7.23
CA THR A 131 11.69 19.24 7.82
C THR A 131 11.44 17.88 8.45
N HIS A 132 12.49 17.05 8.56
CA HIS A 132 12.47 15.79 9.30
C HIS A 132 11.84 15.93 10.70
N SER A 133 12.25 16.96 11.46
CA SER A 133 11.72 17.22 12.81
C SER A 133 10.22 17.52 12.82
N THR A 134 9.71 18.19 11.79
CA THR A 134 8.28 18.48 11.65
C THR A 134 7.47 17.20 11.43
N VAL A 135 7.99 16.29 10.59
CA VAL A 135 7.35 15.01 10.32
C VAL A 135 7.41 14.12 11.56
N ASN A 136 8.57 14.02 12.22
CA ASN A 136 8.72 13.25 13.46
C ASN A 136 7.75 13.71 14.54
N HIS A 137 7.72 15.02 14.80
CA HIS A 137 6.78 15.59 15.77
C HIS A 137 5.31 15.34 15.39
N SER A 138 4.99 15.36 14.09
CA SER A 138 3.63 15.05 13.64
C SER A 138 3.25 13.59 13.90
N ILE A 139 4.18 12.66 13.74
CA ILE A 139 3.98 11.24 14.05
C ILE A 139 3.77 11.06 15.56
N GLU A 140 4.66 11.60 16.40
CA GLU A 140 4.56 11.53 17.87
C GLU A 140 3.21 12.07 18.37
N VAL A 141 2.76 13.21 17.85
CA VAL A 141 1.45 13.80 18.21
C VAL A 141 0.28 12.87 17.89
N ILE A 142 0.34 12.13 16.79
CA ILE A 142 -0.73 11.19 16.42
C ILE A 142 -0.66 9.94 17.28
N GLU A 143 0.54 9.40 17.54
CA GLU A 143 0.74 8.25 18.42
C GLU A 143 0.24 8.53 19.84
N ASP A 144 0.63 9.66 20.44
CA ASP A 144 0.18 10.08 21.76
C ASP A 144 -1.36 10.22 21.81
N ARG A 145 -1.94 10.88 20.80
CA ARG A 145 -3.38 11.06 20.72
C ARG A 145 -4.14 9.73 20.58
N MET A 146 -3.58 8.75 19.86
CA MET A 146 -4.18 7.42 19.77
C MET A 146 -4.08 6.64 21.08
N ASN A 147 -3.02 6.85 21.87
CA ASN A 147 -2.89 6.26 23.20
C ASN A 147 -3.91 6.82 24.18
N GLU A 148 -4.19 8.12 24.09
CA GLU A 148 -5.12 8.81 25.00
C GLU A 148 -6.60 8.69 24.58
N ASN A 149 -6.87 8.48 23.29
CA ASN A 149 -8.23 8.50 22.73
C ASN A 149 -8.53 7.25 21.89
N PRO A 150 -9.22 6.23 22.48
CA PRO A 150 -9.58 5.00 21.78
C PRO A 150 -10.47 5.21 20.55
N VAL A 151 -11.33 6.23 20.55
CA VAL A 151 -12.20 6.54 19.41
C VAL A 151 -11.38 7.08 18.24
N PHE A 152 -10.41 7.95 18.54
CA PHE A 152 -9.48 8.45 17.53
C PHE A 152 -8.59 7.34 16.98
N LYS A 153 -8.04 6.49 17.86
CA LYS A 153 -7.28 5.30 17.44
C LYS A 153 -8.06 4.43 16.47
N LYS A 154 -9.29 4.08 16.83
CA LYS A 154 -10.16 3.28 15.94
C LYS A 154 -10.39 3.96 14.59
N THR A 155 -10.57 5.29 14.58
CA THR A 155 -10.72 6.04 13.33
C THR A 155 -9.49 5.91 12.42
N VAL A 156 -8.28 6.02 12.99
CA VAL A 156 -7.03 5.87 12.24
C VAL A 156 -6.84 4.43 11.75
N GLU A 157 -7.14 3.43 12.59
CA GLU A 157 -7.09 2.01 12.22
C GLU A 157 -8.08 1.68 11.09
N ASP A 158 -9.30 2.25 11.13
CA ASP A 158 -10.30 2.07 10.09
C ASP A 158 -9.84 2.69 8.75
N ILE A 159 -9.18 3.87 8.77
CA ILE A 159 -8.56 4.44 7.58
C ILE A 159 -7.50 3.49 7.00
N ILE A 160 -6.59 2.98 7.84
CA ILE A 160 -5.52 2.06 7.41
C ILE A 160 -6.12 0.78 6.82
N LYS A 161 -7.14 0.21 7.47
CA LYS A 161 -7.81 -1.00 6.99
C LYS A 161 -8.45 -0.79 5.61
N ASN A 162 -9.15 0.32 5.42
CA ASN A 162 -9.76 0.66 4.13
C ASN A 162 -8.74 0.79 3.00
N MET A 163 -7.47 1.04 3.30
CA MET A 163 -6.38 1.09 2.32
C MET A 163 -5.85 -0.30 1.92
N GLN A 164 -6.10 -1.34 2.72
CA GLN A 164 -5.65 -2.72 2.48
C GLN A 164 -6.68 -3.57 1.73
N GLU A 165 -7.91 -3.08 1.58
CA GLU A 165 -9.00 -3.75 0.86
C GLU A 165 -9.04 -3.43 -0.65
N PHE A 166 -8.04 -2.67 -1.16
CA PHE A 166 -7.83 -2.33 -2.58
C PHE A 166 -6.51 -2.87 -3.11
#